data_AF-A0A0T0M758-F1
#
_entry.id   AF-A0A0T0M758-F1
#
_cell.length_a   1.000
_cell.length_b   1.000
_cell.length_c   1.000
_cell.angle_alpha   90.00
_cell.angle_beta   90.00
_cell.angle_gamma   90.00
#
_symmetry.space_group_name_H-M   'P 1'
#
loop_
_entity.id
_entity.type
_entity.pdbx_description
1 polymer ?
#
loop_
_entity_poly.entity_id
_entity_poly.type
_entity_poly.pdbx_seq_one_letter_code
_entity_poly.pdbx_strand_id
1 'polypeptide(L)'
;MANVFLYVVDRDFGFAPNPFHGICSLATCKPRIRNSASIGDWVVGMGGRSLNATGKCVFAMKITSKITFNEYWENPIYKDKKPVRNGSKRMVVGDNIYHRDTTTGLWSQAFSHHSHSDGSLNEYNRDRDTKSSNVLLSTHFYYFGSAATVIPQSIIDSLKYKNGVGQKKIDLLDANTLISWLESEYINSLNLVIADPFNFEQSSAHYTVQTNKIVL
;
A
#
# COMPACT_ATOMS: atom_id res chain seq x y z
N MET A 1 -1.90 10.84 20.14
CA MET A 1 -1.33 11.76 19.12
C MET A 1 -1.14 10.98 17.83
N ALA A 2 -1.38 11.62 16.70
CA ALA A 2 -1.23 10.98 15.38
C ALA A 2 0.26 10.73 15.09
N ASN A 3 0.55 9.80 14.18
CA ASN A 3 1.89 9.34 13.85
C ASN A 3 2.09 9.31 12.34
N VAL A 4 3.35 9.31 11.91
CA VAL A 4 3.77 9.06 10.53
C VAL A 4 4.57 7.75 10.49
N PHE A 5 4.12 6.82 9.66
CA PHE A 5 4.79 5.56 9.37
C PHE A 5 5.51 5.65 8.03
N LEU A 6 6.83 5.62 8.04
CA LEU A 6 7.65 5.58 6.83
C LEU A 6 8.18 4.18 6.59
N TYR A 7 8.11 3.69 5.35
CA TYR A 7 8.71 2.41 4.97
C TYR A 7 9.22 2.41 3.54
N VAL A 8 10.14 1.49 3.22
CA VAL A 8 10.66 1.34 1.86
C VAL A 8 9.70 0.50 0.99
N VAL A 9 9.26 1.10 -0.11
CA VAL A 9 8.54 0.46 -1.22
C VAL A 9 9.59 -0.20 -2.12
N ASP A 10 9.70 -1.51 -1.98
CA ASP A 10 10.63 -2.32 -2.78
C ASP A 10 10.08 -2.64 -4.17
N ARG A 11 8.75 -2.73 -4.27
CA ARG A 11 8.02 -3.03 -5.51
C ARG A 11 6.72 -2.26 -5.49
N ASP A 12 6.36 -1.71 -6.64
CA ASP A 12 5.21 -0.86 -6.80
C ASP A 12 4.44 -1.26 -8.07
N PHE A 13 3.63 -2.31 -7.95
CA PHE A 13 2.72 -2.75 -9.00
C PHE A 13 1.37 -2.01 -8.96
N GLY A 14 1.15 -1.14 -7.97
CA GLY A 14 -0.18 -0.62 -7.65
C GLY A 14 -1.08 -1.62 -6.91
N PHE A 15 -0.49 -2.69 -6.33
CA PHE A 15 -1.20 -3.68 -5.52
C PHE A 15 -1.32 -3.26 -4.05
N ALA A 16 -0.24 -2.95 -3.34
CA ALA A 16 -0.34 -2.52 -1.93
C ALA A 16 0.82 -1.56 -1.59
N PRO A 17 0.58 -0.23 -1.63
CA PRO A 17 -0.73 0.40 -1.71
C PRO A 17 -1.41 0.23 -3.09
N ASN A 18 -2.74 0.16 -3.11
CA ASN A 18 -3.55 0.28 -4.33
C ASN A 18 -4.19 1.67 -4.37
N PRO A 19 -3.80 2.57 -5.28
CA PRO A 19 -4.25 3.97 -5.29
C PRO A 19 -5.49 4.21 -6.18
N PHE A 20 -6.03 3.16 -6.81
CA PHE A 20 -7.04 3.30 -7.84
C PHE A 20 -8.45 3.42 -7.25
N HIS A 21 -9.38 3.89 -8.09
CA HIS A 21 -10.81 4.02 -7.78
C HIS A 21 -11.10 5.03 -6.65
N GLY A 22 -10.30 6.10 -6.58
CA GLY A 22 -10.52 7.23 -5.65
C GLY A 22 -10.17 6.93 -4.18
N ILE A 23 -9.65 5.74 -3.88
CA ILE A 23 -9.28 5.32 -2.53
C ILE A 23 -7.90 4.68 -2.57
N CYS A 24 -6.95 5.25 -1.82
CA CYS A 24 -5.68 4.60 -1.58
C CYS A 24 -5.82 3.62 -0.42
N SER A 25 -5.58 2.33 -0.71
CA SER A 25 -5.71 1.25 0.27
C SER A 25 -4.36 0.59 0.52
N LEU A 26 -4.18 0.13 1.77
CA LEU A 26 -3.14 -0.81 2.16
C LEU A 26 -3.83 -2.00 2.82
N ALA A 27 -4.32 -2.93 2.00
CA ALA A 27 -5.03 -4.13 2.46
C ALA A 27 -4.10 -5.31 2.75
N THR A 28 -3.04 -5.45 1.97
CA THR A 28 -2.05 -6.54 2.11
C THR A 28 -0.67 -5.97 2.44
N CYS A 29 0.33 -6.84 2.61
CA CYS A 29 1.67 -6.46 3.05
C CYS A 29 1.67 -5.73 4.40
N LYS A 30 2.86 -5.32 4.86
CA LYS A 30 3.09 -4.43 6.02
C LYS A 30 2.13 -4.64 7.23
N PRO A 31 1.92 -5.89 7.71
CA PRO A 31 0.94 -6.16 8.78
C PRO A 31 1.24 -5.41 10.07
N ARG A 32 2.52 -5.10 10.34
CA ARG A 32 2.93 -4.28 11.50
C ARG A 32 2.39 -2.86 11.42
N ILE A 33 2.40 -2.21 10.25
CA ILE A 33 1.78 -0.88 10.07
C ILE A 33 0.26 -1.01 10.21
N ARG A 34 -0.36 -1.98 9.50
CA ARG A 34 -1.82 -2.17 9.51
C ARG A 34 -2.38 -2.45 10.91
N ASN A 35 -1.64 -3.16 11.75
CA ASN A 35 -2.00 -3.36 13.16
C ASN A 35 -1.84 -2.09 13.99
N SER A 36 -0.71 -1.39 13.87
CA SER A 36 -0.38 -0.27 14.76
C SER A 36 -1.00 1.07 14.40
N ALA A 37 -1.28 1.33 13.13
CA ALA A 37 -1.75 2.63 12.68
C ALA A 37 -3.25 2.83 12.96
N SER A 38 -3.62 4.06 13.25
CA SER A 38 -4.99 4.50 13.57
C SER A 38 -5.49 5.56 12.58
N ILE A 39 -6.80 5.80 12.58
CA ILE A 39 -7.37 6.92 11.82
C ILE A 39 -6.69 8.22 12.23
N GLY A 40 -6.28 9.02 11.25
CA GLY A 40 -5.52 10.26 11.42
C GLY A 40 -3.99 10.09 11.34
N ASP A 41 -3.46 8.87 11.46
CA ASP A 41 -2.04 8.61 11.19
C ASP A 41 -1.76 8.66 9.68
N TRP A 42 -0.50 8.90 9.32
CA TRP A 42 -0.02 8.89 7.95
C TRP A 42 0.83 7.67 7.65
N VAL A 43 0.75 7.16 6.42
CA VAL A 43 1.67 6.16 5.88
C VAL A 43 2.36 6.76 4.66
N VAL A 44 3.69 6.75 4.66
CA VAL A 44 4.53 7.28 3.59
C VAL A 44 5.44 6.17 3.04
N GLY A 45 5.31 5.90 1.75
CA GLY A 45 6.14 4.96 1.02
C GLY A 45 7.33 5.65 0.38
N MET A 46 8.53 5.33 0.84
CA MET A 46 9.79 5.80 0.28
C MET A 46 10.30 4.81 -0.77
N GLY A 47 10.75 5.29 -1.92
CA GLY A 47 11.24 4.45 -2.99
C GLY A 47 12.49 3.66 -2.58
N GLY A 48 12.52 2.38 -2.93
CA GLY A 48 13.66 1.50 -2.69
C GLY A 48 14.73 1.54 -3.78
N ARG A 49 15.83 0.83 -3.54
CA ARG A 49 16.94 0.67 -4.49
C ARG A 49 16.49 -0.07 -5.77
N SER A 50 15.65 -1.08 -5.61
CA SER A 50 15.02 -1.88 -6.69
C SER A 50 14.20 -1.05 -7.66
N LEU A 51 13.65 0.09 -7.20
CA LEU A 51 12.92 1.05 -8.02
C LEU A 51 13.80 2.17 -8.59
N ASN A 52 15.11 2.18 -8.29
CA ASN A 52 16.01 3.32 -8.53
C ASN A 52 15.43 4.65 -7.99
N ALA A 53 14.75 4.59 -6.84
CA ALA A 53 13.97 5.70 -6.28
C ALA A 53 14.32 6.01 -4.81
N THR A 54 15.52 5.64 -4.36
CA THR A 54 16.01 5.99 -3.01
C THR A 54 15.91 7.49 -2.75
N GLY A 55 15.33 7.86 -1.60
CA GLY A 55 15.11 9.27 -1.22
C GLY A 55 13.88 9.92 -1.86
N LYS A 56 13.15 9.20 -2.71
CA LYS A 56 11.91 9.70 -3.33
C LYS A 56 10.67 9.19 -2.60
N CYS A 57 9.63 10.00 -2.52
CA CYS A 57 8.31 9.63 -2.03
C CYS A 57 7.49 9.02 -3.18
N VAL A 58 7.11 7.75 -3.05
CA VAL A 58 6.24 7.05 -4.00
C VAL A 58 4.77 7.37 -3.73
N PHE A 59 4.40 7.39 -2.44
CA PHE A 59 3.06 7.77 -2.01
C PHE A 59 3.05 8.24 -0.56
N ALA A 60 2.03 8.99 -0.20
CA ALA A 60 1.68 9.32 1.18
C ALA A 60 0.16 9.26 1.34
N MET A 61 -0.36 8.69 2.43
CA MET A 61 -1.79 8.68 2.69
C MET A 61 -2.08 8.93 4.16
N LYS A 62 -3.06 9.79 4.44
CA LYS A 62 -3.65 9.92 5.77
C LYS A 62 -4.74 8.86 5.92
N ILE A 63 -4.69 8.06 6.97
CA ILE A 63 -5.67 7.01 7.20
C ILE A 63 -7.00 7.68 7.55
N THR A 64 -8.00 7.55 6.67
CA THR A 64 -9.35 8.07 6.88
C THR A 64 -10.31 6.98 7.34
N SER A 65 -9.98 5.70 7.10
CA SER A 65 -10.74 4.57 7.61
C SER A 65 -9.84 3.36 7.87
N LYS A 66 -10.22 2.53 8.85
CA LYS A 66 -9.57 1.28 9.21
C LYS A 66 -10.65 0.23 9.43
N ILE A 67 -10.69 -0.77 8.58
CA ILE A 67 -11.75 -1.80 8.55
C ILE A 67 -11.13 -3.19 8.52
N THR A 68 -11.96 -4.21 8.67
CA THR A 68 -11.54 -5.61 8.54
C THR A 68 -11.52 -6.09 7.10
N PHE A 69 -10.87 -7.23 6.85
CA PHE A 69 -10.92 -7.90 5.54
C PHE A 69 -12.35 -8.23 5.09
N ASN A 70 -13.22 -8.70 6.00
CA ASN A 70 -14.60 -9.05 5.64
C ASN A 70 -15.42 -7.80 5.29
N GLU A 71 -15.31 -6.73 6.09
CA GLU A 71 -15.95 -5.44 5.76
C GLU A 71 -15.44 -4.89 4.42
N TYR A 72 -14.15 -5.07 4.12
CA TYR A 72 -13.59 -4.66 2.84
C TYR A 72 -14.14 -5.49 1.69
N TRP A 73 -14.25 -6.81 1.86
CA TRP A 73 -14.73 -7.74 0.84
C TRP A 73 -16.23 -7.61 0.56
N GLU A 74 -17.04 -7.45 1.59
CA GLU A 74 -18.51 -7.49 1.49
C GLU A 74 -19.10 -6.14 1.05
N ASN A 75 -18.42 -5.03 1.35
CA ASN A 75 -18.97 -3.70 1.06
C ASN A 75 -18.91 -3.37 -0.44
N PRO A 76 -20.06 -3.07 -1.09
CA PRO A 76 -20.13 -2.76 -2.52
C PRO A 76 -19.26 -1.58 -2.96
N ILE A 77 -18.96 -0.63 -2.07
CA ILE A 77 -18.11 0.55 -2.37
C ILE A 77 -16.70 0.11 -2.77
N TYR A 78 -16.22 -1.03 -2.27
CA TYR A 78 -14.87 -1.54 -2.55
C TYR A 78 -14.86 -2.66 -3.58
N LYS A 79 -15.94 -2.83 -4.34
CA LYS A 79 -16.05 -3.87 -5.38
C LYS A 79 -14.94 -3.75 -6.42
N ASP A 80 -14.64 -2.54 -6.86
CA ASP A 80 -13.60 -2.28 -7.88
C ASP A 80 -12.17 -2.49 -7.35
N LYS A 81 -12.02 -2.69 -6.03
CA LYS A 81 -10.74 -3.05 -5.41
C LYS A 81 -10.49 -4.57 -5.46
N LYS A 82 -11.45 -5.37 -5.92
CA LYS A 82 -11.27 -6.82 -6.13
C LYS A 82 -10.56 -7.06 -7.47
N PRO A 83 -9.62 -8.01 -7.53
CA PRO A 83 -8.85 -8.26 -8.74
C PRO A 83 -9.74 -8.89 -9.82
N VAL A 84 -9.58 -8.43 -11.06
CA VAL A 84 -10.17 -9.04 -12.26
C VAL A 84 -9.04 -9.33 -13.24
N ARG A 85 -8.63 -10.60 -13.32
CA ARG A 85 -7.37 -11.01 -13.98
C ARG A 85 -7.36 -10.88 -15.50
N ASN A 86 -8.53 -10.83 -16.13
CA ASN A 86 -8.73 -10.53 -17.55
C ASN A 86 -9.15 -9.07 -17.81
N GLY A 87 -9.02 -8.19 -16.82
CA GLY A 87 -9.40 -6.78 -16.90
C GLY A 87 -8.24 -5.86 -17.29
N SER A 88 -8.46 -4.55 -17.12
CA SER A 88 -7.39 -3.55 -17.25
C SER A 88 -6.31 -3.75 -16.19
N LYS A 89 -5.10 -3.22 -16.41
CA LYS A 89 -4.00 -3.28 -15.43
C LYS A 89 -4.42 -2.82 -14.02
N ARG A 90 -5.27 -1.78 -13.92
CA ARG A 90 -5.82 -1.29 -12.64
C ARG A 90 -6.69 -2.31 -11.93
N MET A 91 -7.54 -3.00 -12.69
CA MET A 91 -8.41 -4.06 -12.18
C MET A 91 -7.62 -5.32 -11.80
N VAL A 92 -6.55 -5.64 -12.53
CA VAL A 92 -5.73 -6.83 -12.30
C VAL A 92 -5.01 -6.78 -10.94
N VAL A 93 -4.68 -5.57 -10.46
CA VAL A 93 -3.93 -5.31 -9.21
C VAL A 93 -4.81 -4.95 -8.01
N GLY A 94 -6.11 -5.25 -8.06
CA GLY A 94 -7.00 -5.09 -6.91
C GLY A 94 -6.48 -5.84 -5.67
N ASP A 95 -6.45 -5.17 -4.52
CA ASP A 95 -5.90 -5.66 -3.25
C ASP A 95 -6.93 -6.19 -2.26
N ASN A 96 -8.20 -6.11 -2.61
CA ASN A 96 -9.30 -6.75 -1.90
C ASN A 96 -9.37 -8.23 -2.24
N ILE A 97 -8.46 -9.02 -1.64
CA ILE A 97 -8.24 -10.42 -2.05
C ILE A 97 -8.53 -11.44 -0.96
N TYR A 98 -8.71 -11.03 0.29
CA TYR A 98 -8.96 -11.95 1.40
C TYR A 98 -10.32 -11.70 2.03
N HIS A 99 -11.00 -12.78 2.34
CA HIS A 99 -12.11 -12.78 3.29
C HIS A 99 -12.10 -14.10 4.06
N ARG A 100 -12.71 -14.08 5.23
CA ARG A 100 -12.80 -15.23 6.11
C ARG A 100 -14.25 -15.63 6.24
N ASP A 101 -14.55 -16.89 5.92
CA ASP A 101 -15.88 -17.45 6.11
C ASP A 101 -16.22 -17.40 7.61
N THR A 102 -17.37 -16.83 7.95
CA THR A 102 -17.78 -16.56 9.34
C THR A 102 -18.26 -17.81 10.07
N THR A 103 -18.59 -18.88 9.34
CA THR A 103 -19.11 -20.13 9.92
C THR A 103 -17.98 -21.13 10.17
N THR A 104 -17.13 -21.34 9.16
CA THR A 104 -16.02 -22.31 9.16
C THR A 104 -14.71 -21.70 9.66
N GLY A 105 -14.57 -20.37 9.60
CA GLY A 105 -13.34 -19.66 9.93
C GLY A 105 -12.22 -19.86 8.90
N LEU A 106 -12.52 -20.40 7.72
CA LEU A 106 -11.54 -20.63 6.65
C LEU A 106 -11.29 -19.35 5.86
N TRP A 107 -10.02 -19.11 5.51
CA TRP A 107 -9.62 -18.01 4.64
C TRP A 107 -9.83 -18.37 3.18
N SER A 108 -10.42 -17.45 2.43
CA SER A 108 -10.45 -17.46 0.96
C SER A 108 -9.48 -16.42 0.42
N GLN A 109 -8.85 -16.73 -0.71
CA GLN A 109 -7.99 -15.80 -1.45
C GLN A 109 -8.46 -15.71 -2.91
N ALA A 110 -8.66 -14.50 -3.41
CA ALA A 110 -8.96 -14.28 -4.83
C ALA A 110 -7.71 -14.44 -5.71
N PHE A 111 -7.91 -14.88 -6.96
CA PHE A 111 -6.84 -14.93 -7.97
C PHE A 111 -6.27 -13.52 -8.18
N SER A 112 -5.00 -13.32 -7.82
CA SER A 112 -4.42 -11.99 -7.60
C SER A 112 -2.89 -12.00 -7.65
N HIS A 113 -2.28 -10.82 -7.49
CA HIS A 113 -0.83 -10.69 -7.34
C HIS A 113 -0.23 -11.56 -6.23
N HIS A 114 -1.01 -11.91 -5.20
CA HIS A 114 -0.55 -12.71 -4.06
C HIS A 114 -1.01 -14.17 -4.09
N SER A 115 -1.70 -14.64 -5.12
CA SER A 115 -1.97 -16.08 -5.33
C SER A 115 -0.85 -16.74 -6.12
N HIS A 116 -0.90 -18.06 -6.27
CA HIS A 116 -0.14 -18.75 -7.31
C HIS A 116 -0.64 -18.35 -8.72
N SER A 117 0.17 -18.65 -9.75
CA SER A 117 -0.12 -18.29 -11.15
C SER A 117 -1.33 -19.03 -11.73
N ASP A 118 -1.69 -20.19 -11.18
CA ASP A 118 -2.92 -20.92 -11.48
C ASP A 118 -4.15 -20.40 -10.71
N GLY A 119 -3.96 -19.39 -9.86
CA GLY A 119 -4.99 -18.79 -9.00
C GLY A 119 -5.23 -19.53 -7.70
N SER A 120 -4.51 -20.63 -7.42
CA SER A 120 -4.60 -21.32 -6.14
C SER A 120 -4.04 -20.47 -4.99
N LEU A 121 -4.53 -20.76 -3.78
CA LEU A 121 -4.13 -20.09 -2.55
C LEU A 121 -2.62 -20.20 -2.34
N ASN A 122 -1.95 -19.06 -2.11
CA ASN A 122 -0.57 -19.05 -1.65
C ASN A 122 -0.52 -18.88 -0.14
N GLU A 123 -0.24 -19.97 0.59
CA GLU A 123 -0.31 -20.00 2.05
C GLU A 123 0.72 -19.07 2.69
N TYR A 124 1.92 -18.95 2.11
CA TYR A 124 2.96 -18.06 2.64
C TYR A 124 2.55 -16.59 2.60
N ASN A 125 1.90 -16.18 1.51
CA ASN A 125 1.37 -14.83 1.39
C ASN A 125 0.17 -14.62 2.31
N ARG A 126 -0.79 -15.56 2.31
CA ARG A 126 -1.94 -15.53 3.22
C ARG A 126 -1.48 -15.38 4.66
N ASP A 127 -0.60 -16.25 5.14
CA ASP A 127 -0.15 -16.29 6.54
C ASP A 127 0.62 -15.02 6.92
N ARG A 128 1.27 -14.36 5.97
CA ARG A 128 1.92 -13.07 6.22
C ARG A 128 0.92 -11.93 6.26
N ASP A 129 -0.02 -11.89 5.31
CA ASP A 129 -0.99 -10.80 5.19
C ASP A 129 -2.05 -10.86 6.30
N THR A 130 -2.47 -12.05 6.72
CA THR A 130 -3.50 -12.23 7.75
C THR A 130 -2.98 -12.17 9.18
N LYS A 131 -1.67 -11.92 9.38
CA LYS A 131 -1.10 -11.45 10.67
C LYS A 131 -1.68 -10.09 11.13
N SER A 132 -2.39 -9.42 10.23
CA SER A 132 -3.24 -8.29 10.56
C SER A 132 -4.65 -8.60 10.09
N SER A 133 -5.66 -8.22 10.87
CA SER A 133 -7.06 -8.25 10.44
C SER A 133 -7.49 -6.94 9.76
N ASN A 134 -6.60 -5.95 9.65
CA ASN A 134 -6.94 -4.58 9.31
C ASN A 134 -6.56 -4.22 7.87
N VAL A 135 -7.45 -3.50 7.19
CA VAL A 135 -7.24 -2.81 5.93
C VAL A 135 -7.23 -1.31 6.24
N LEU A 136 -6.20 -0.60 5.79
CA LEU A 136 -6.12 0.84 5.93
C LEU A 136 -6.60 1.49 4.64
N LEU A 137 -7.49 2.47 4.75
CA LEU A 137 -8.09 3.18 3.62
C LEU A 137 -7.88 4.68 3.76
N SER A 138 -7.75 5.35 2.63
CA SER A 138 -7.55 6.78 2.55
C SER A 138 -8.28 7.40 1.38
N THR A 139 -9.03 8.46 1.68
CA THR A 139 -9.58 9.45 0.74
C THR A 139 -8.82 10.79 0.84
N HIS A 140 -7.60 10.74 1.39
CA HIS A 140 -6.67 11.89 1.53
C HIS A 140 -5.24 11.39 1.29
N PHE A 141 -4.88 11.24 0.02
CA PHE A 141 -3.61 10.63 -0.38
C PHE A 141 -2.93 11.39 -1.52
N TYR A 142 -1.63 11.18 -1.62
CA TYR A 142 -0.77 11.56 -2.73
C TYR A 142 -0.15 10.29 -3.29
N TYR A 143 -0.35 10.00 -4.57
CA TYR A 143 0.29 8.88 -5.22
C TYR A 143 1.07 9.35 -6.44
N PHE A 144 2.40 9.30 -6.32
CA PHE A 144 3.33 9.78 -7.34
C PHE A 144 3.73 8.68 -8.33
N GLY A 145 3.72 7.42 -7.89
CA GLY A 145 4.14 6.28 -8.72
C GLY A 145 5.54 6.50 -9.30
N SER A 146 5.71 6.20 -10.59
CA SER A 146 6.97 6.42 -11.34
C SER A 146 7.43 7.88 -11.42
N ALA A 147 6.56 8.85 -11.15
CA ALA A 147 6.89 10.27 -10.99
C ALA A 147 7.25 10.63 -9.53
N ALA A 148 7.70 9.65 -8.72
CA ALA A 148 8.08 9.83 -7.33
C ALA A 148 8.94 11.09 -7.10
N THR A 149 8.50 11.93 -6.17
CA THR A 149 9.15 13.20 -5.89
C THR A 149 10.30 13.06 -4.89
N VAL A 150 11.35 13.86 -5.04
CA VAL A 150 12.47 13.91 -4.08
C VAL A 150 12.02 14.70 -2.85
N ILE A 151 12.14 14.10 -1.66
CA ILE A 151 11.90 14.83 -0.41
C ILE A 151 13.12 15.73 -0.15
N PRO A 152 12.94 17.02 0.19
CA PRO A 152 14.04 17.90 0.57
C PRO A 152 14.93 17.26 1.64
N GLN A 153 16.25 17.31 1.44
CA GLN A 153 17.21 16.63 2.33
C GLN A 153 17.11 17.12 3.77
N SER A 154 16.83 18.41 3.99
CA SER A 154 16.60 18.99 5.32
C SER A 154 15.45 18.33 6.07
N ILE A 155 14.39 17.91 5.38
CA ILE A 155 13.26 17.17 5.96
C ILE A 155 13.68 15.74 6.29
N ILE A 156 14.40 15.06 5.40
CA ILE A 156 14.92 13.70 5.67
C ILE A 156 15.82 13.68 6.91
N ASP A 157 16.70 14.68 7.00
CA ASP A 157 17.65 14.82 8.11
C ASP A 157 16.93 15.12 9.44
N SER A 158 15.92 16.01 9.43
CA SER A 158 15.14 16.32 10.63
C SER A 158 14.38 15.10 11.15
N LEU A 159 13.85 14.27 10.26
CA LEU A 159 13.20 13.00 10.61
C LEU A 159 14.21 11.93 11.05
N LYS A 160 15.51 12.14 10.85
CA LYS A 160 16.59 11.14 10.99
C LYS A 160 16.25 9.88 10.19
N TYR A 161 15.63 10.03 9.02
CA TYR A 161 15.18 8.90 8.21
C TYR A 161 16.36 8.30 7.44
N LYS A 162 16.40 6.97 7.35
CA LYS A 162 17.35 6.23 6.51
C LYS A 162 16.57 5.18 5.73
N ASN A 163 16.85 5.07 4.43
CA ASN A 163 16.27 4.04 3.59
C ASN A 163 16.79 2.67 4.05
N GLY A 164 15.90 1.83 4.58
CA GLY A 164 16.26 0.54 5.16
C GLY A 164 15.08 -0.39 5.34
N VAL A 165 15.38 -1.63 5.75
CA VAL A 165 14.37 -2.66 5.98
C VAL A 165 13.52 -2.29 7.20
N GLY A 166 12.20 -2.49 7.08
CA GLY A 166 11.25 -2.29 8.17
C GLY A 166 10.40 -1.04 8.00
N GLN A 167 10.00 -0.46 9.12
CA GLN A 167 9.20 0.76 9.20
C GLN A 167 9.77 1.68 10.28
N LYS A 168 9.66 2.99 10.08
CA LYS A 168 9.93 4.01 11.08
C LYS A 168 8.61 4.65 11.49
N LYS A 169 8.34 4.72 12.79
CA LYS A 169 7.19 5.43 13.36
C LYS A 169 7.70 6.71 14.02
N ILE A 170 7.08 7.84 13.70
CA ILE A 170 7.44 9.17 14.19
C ILE A 170 6.15 9.84 14.68
N ASP A 171 6.20 10.62 15.76
CA ASP A 171 5.05 11.43 16.15
C ASP A 171 4.76 12.48 15.06
N LEU A 172 3.48 12.78 14.83
CA LEU A 172 3.10 13.74 13.79
C LEU A 172 3.67 15.13 14.05
N LEU A 173 3.85 15.54 15.31
CA LEU A 173 4.44 16.83 15.65
C LEU A 173 5.89 16.92 15.15
N ASP A 174 6.67 15.88 15.37
CA ASP A 174 8.06 15.79 14.90
C ASP A 174 8.14 15.66 13.37
N ALA A 175 7.12 15.04 12.76
CA ALA A 175 7.04 14.85 11.32
C ALA A 175 6.27 15.96 10.57
N ASN A 176 5.88 17.04 11.26
CA ASN A 176 5.00 18.05 10.71
C ASN A 176 5.59 18.70 9.45
N THR A 177 6.91 18.95 9.43
CA THR A 177 7.58 19.54 8.25
C THR A 177 7.40 18.69 6.99
N LEU A 178 7.39 17.36 7.10
CA LEU A 178 7.14 16.46 5.96
C LEU A 178 5.69 16.58 5.46
N ILE A 179 4.73 16.54 6.39
CA ILE A 179 3.30 16.57 6.02
C ILE A 179 2.92 17.94 5.47
N SER A 180 3.36 19.04 6.10
CA SER A 180 3.12 20.39 5.60
C SER A 180 3.73 20.61 4.22
N TRP A 181 4.94 20.11 3.97
CA TRP A 181 5.55 20.17 2.63
C TRP A 181 4.76 19.38 1.58
N LEU A 182 4.32 18.16 1.91
CA LEU A 182 3.48 17.36 1.00
C LEU A 182 2.18 18.10 0.67
N GLU A 183 1.51 18.63 1.70
CA GLU A 183 0.23 19.31 1.53
C GLU A 183 0.35 20.68 0.85
N SER A 184 1.47 21.40 1.00
CA SER A 184 1.68 22.68 0.33
C SER A 184 2.09 22.52 -1.13
N GLU A 185 3.10 21.69 -1.40
CA GLU A 185 3.67 21.54 -2.75
C GLU A 185 2.76 20.74 -3.68
N TYR A 186 2.01 19.78 -3.13
CA TYR A 186 1.22 18.84 -3.91
C TYR A 186 -0.28 18.96 -3.69
N ILE A 187 -0.78 20.10 -3.20
CA ILE A 187 -2.22 20.33 -2.96
C ILE A 187 -3.07 20.01 -4.20
N ASN A 188 -2.60 20.36 -5.39
CA ASN A 188 -3.29 20.13 -6.66
C ASN A 188 -3.26 18.65 -7.12
N SER A 189 -2.47 17.82 -6.44
CA SER A 189 -2.30 16.39 -6.68
C SER A 189 -3.06 15.53 -5.67
N LEU A 190 -3.80 16.15 -4.74
CA LEU A 190 -4.55 15.43 -3.71
C LEU A 190 -5.56 14.46 -4.35
N ASN A 191 -5.51 13.20 -3.92
CA ASN A 191 -6.32 12.07 -4.40
C ASN A 191 -6.14 11.72 -5.88
N LEU A 192 -5.07 12.20 -6.52
CA LEU A 192 -4.72 11.85 -7.89
C LEU A 192 -3.61 10.79 -7.92
N VAL A 193 -3.68 9.94 -8.94
CA VAL A 193 -2.59 9.07 -9.39
C VAL A 193 -1.81 9.85 -10.42
N ILE A 194 -0.69 10.45 -10.04
CA ILE A 194 0.09 11.37 -10.89
C ILE A 194 0.78 10.64 -12.04
N ALA A 195 1.30 9.45 -11.76
CA ALA A 195 1.87 8.57 -12.77
C ALA A 195 1.61 7.11 -12.41
N ASP A 196 1.82 6.23 -13.39
CA ASP A 196 1.65 4.79 -13.19
C ASP A 196 2.63 4.27 -12.12
N PRO A 197 2.25 3.22 -11.37
CA PRO A 197 3.15 2.50 -10.48
C PRO A 197 4.46 2.10 -11.19
N PHE A 198 5.59 2.06 -10.48
CA PHE A 198 6.89 1.75 -11.13
C PHE A 198 6.91 0.42 -11.91
N ASN A 199 6.19 -0.58 -11.42
CA ASN A 199 6.16 -1.93 -12.00
C ASN A 199 4.84 -2.22 -12.71
N PHE A 200 4.07 -1.21 -13.12
CA PHE A 200 2.70 -1.38 -13.61
C PHE A 200 2.59 -2.19 -14.91
N GLU A 201 3.63 -2.15 -15.75
CA GLU A 201 3.73 -3.00 -16.95
C GLU A 201 3.71 -4.50 -16.62
N GLN A 202 4.11 -4.88 -15.41
CA GLN A 202 4.10 -6.25 -14.90
C GLN A 202 2.95 -6.48 -13.92
N SER A 203 1.84 -5.74 -14.05
CA SER A 203 0.65 -5.83 -13.19
C SER A 203 0.03 -7.24 -13.12
N SER A 204 0.18 -8.04 -14.18
CA SER A 204 -0.27 -9.44 -14.20
C SER A 204 0.64 -10.37 -13.40
N ALA A 205 1.80 -9.92 -12.92
CA ALA A 205 2.70 -10.81 -12.23
C ALA A 205 2.15 -11.28 -10.87
N HIS A 206 2.68 -12.41 -10.41
CA HIS A 206 2.43 -13.05 -9.13
C HIS A 206 3.69 -12.96 -8.28
N TYR A 207 3.53 -12.69 -6.99
CA TYR A 207 4.61 -12.58 -6.03
C TYR A 207 4.46 -13.63 -4.93
N THR A 208 5.58 -14.23 -4.51
CA THR A 208 5.61 -15.14 -3.35
C THR A 208 6.63 -14.66 -2.32
N VAL A 209 6.18 -14.43 -1.08
CA VAL A 209 7.07 -13.97 -0.01
C VAL A 209 8.10 -15.01 0.43
N GLN A 210 7.78 -16.30 0.32
CA GLN A 210 8.70 -17.38 0.67
C GLN A 210 10.01 -17.32 -0.13
N THR A 211 9.89 -17.11 -1.44
CA THR A 211 11.03 -17.15 -2.37
C THR A 211 11.48 -15.77 -2.81
N ASN A 212 10.73 -14.72 -2.46
CA ASN A 212 10.92 -13.36 -2.94
C ASN A 212 10.95 -13.28 -4.49
N LYS A 213 10.14 -14.11 -5.17
CA LYS A 213 10.10 -14.20 -6.64
C LYS A 213 8.87 -13.53 -7.20
N ILE A 214 9.03 -13.01 -8.42
CA ILE A 214 7.97 -12.55 -9.30
C ILE A 214 7.87 -13.55 -10.45
N VAL A 215 6.68 -14.03 -10.75
CA VAL A 215 6.39 -14.90 -11.92
C VAL A 215 5.23 -14.30 -12.71
N LEU A 216 5.23 -14.46 -14.03
CA LEU A 216 4.15 -13.98 -14.89
C LEU A 216 3.00 -14.99 -14.95
#